data_AF-A0A195E3Y4-F1
#
_entry.id   AF-A0A195E3Y4-F1
#
_cell.length_a   1.000
_cell.length_b   1.000
_cell.length_c   1.000
_cell.angle_alpha   90.00
_cell.angle_beta   90.00
_cell.angle_gamma   90.00
#
_symmetry.space_group_name_H-M   'P 1'
#
loop_
_entity.id
_entity.type
_entity.pdbx_description
1 polymer ?
#
loop_
_entity_poly.entity_id
_entity_poly.type
_entity_poly.pdbx_seq_one_letter_code
_entity_poly.pdbx_strand_id
1 'polypeptide(L)'
;MTNQREKAISCQGRVSKGASAFAISHSSCHYLADESSHGAFLRSPRAVQSVHRREYIPRIQQRNITISEPRKKIKNYLKKYNTIRVAHQGFNKLNSIIKVQKDKLKKMLHTNVVYKIFCKDCDATYVGQTSRTLKTRIGEHKNHINWNTQQRSVIAEHRLEYSHEFDWNNIKILDEENMLDKRLTSEMIYIQKQKNSSNMQTDTELLNKNYECLFID
;
A
#
# COMPACT_ATOMS: atom_id res chain seq x y z
N MET A 1 -16.78 47.65 -34.26
CA MET A 1 -15.61 46.97 -34.83
C MET A 1 -14.37 47.47 -34.10
N THR A 2 -13.74 46.65 -33.25
CA THR A 2 -12.28 46.57 -33.02
C THR A 2 -11.98 45.62 -31.85
N ASN A 3 -11.97 44.36 -32.25
CA ASN A 3 -11.26 43.19 -31.73
C ASN A 3 -9.91 43.48 -31.02
N GLN A 4 -9.71 43.02 -29.78
CA GLN A 4 -8.39 42.69 -29.19
C GLN A 4 -8.58 41.57 -28.14
N ARG A 5 -8.41 40.31 -28.56
CA ARG A 5 -7.23 39.43 -28.36
C ARG A 5 -7.06 38.87 -26.94
N GLU A 6 -7.60 37.66 -26.81
CA GLU A 6 -7.24 36.63 -25.83
C GLU A 6 -5.72 36.45 -25.74
N LYS A 7 -5.20 36.41 -24.51
CA LYS A 7 -3.84 35.93 -24.23
C LYS A 7 -3.94 34.63 -23.45
N ALA A 8 -3.92 33.52 -24.17
CA ALA A 8 -3.50 32.23 -23.62
C ALA A 8 -1.99 32.30 -23.40
N ILE A 9 -1.55 32.32 -22.13
CA ILE A 9 -0.13 32.20 -21.79
C ILE A 9 0.08 30.79 -21.25
N SER A 10 0.65 29.95 -22.10
CA SER A 10 1.20 28.64 -21.78
C SER A 10 2.41 28.81 -20.86
N CYS A 11 2.40 28.19 -19.68
CA CYS A 11 3.53 28.15 -18.77
C CYS A 11 4.52 27.05 -19.21
N GLN A 12 5.60 27.43 -19.89
CA GLN A 12 6.78 26.57 -20.09
C GLN A 12 7.92 27.01 -19.16
N GLY A 13 8.58 26.03 -18.55
CA GLY A 13 9.49 26.17 -17.41
C GLY A 13 10.84 26.82 -17.69
N ARG A 14 11.48 27.29 -16.60
CA ARG A 14 12.90 27.67 -16.55
C ARG A 14 13.65 26.74 -15.62
N VAL A 15 14.78 26.24 -16.12
CA VAL A 15 15.75 25.41 -15.40
C VAL A 15 16.70 26.31 -14.60
N SER A 16 16.87 26.03 -13.31
CA SER A 16 17.98 26.54 -12.51
C SER A 16 18.70 25.38 -11.82
N LYS A 17 19.97 25.18 -12.18
CA LYS A 17 20.88 24.17 -11.63
C LYS A 17 21.28 24.55 -10.20
N GLY A 18 21.25 23.58 -9.29
CA GLY A 18 21.82 23.70 -7.94
C GLY A 18 22.06 22.32 -7.34
N ALA A 19 23.33 21.94 -7.21
CA ALA A 19 23.77 20.65 -6.71
C ALA A 19 23.61 20.52 -5.19
N SER A 20 23.20 19.34 -4.70
CA SER A 20 23.53 18.86 -3.37
C SER A 20 23.55 17.34 -3.37
N ALA A 21 24.74 16.78 -3.18
CA ALA A 21 24.97 15.34 -3.05
C ALA A 21 24.81 14.95 -1.57
N PHE A 22 23.99 13.93 -1.30
CA PHE A 22 23.96 13.26 0.00
C PHE A 22 24.14 11.76 -0.22
N ALA A 23 25.26 11.24 0.29
CA ALA A 23 25.66 9.85 0.20
C ALA A 23 24.83 8.96 1.14
N ILE A 24 24.34 7.82 0.64
CA ILE A 24 23.75 6.75 1.46
C ILE A 24 24.76 5.62 1.55
N SER A 25 25.24 5.36 2.77
CA SER A 25 26.08 4.22 3.13
C SER A 25 25.27 2.91 3.06
N HIS A 26 25.65 2.01 2.15
CA HIS A 26 25.17 0.62 2.15
C HIS A 26 26.11 -0.25 3.00
N SER A 27 25.58 -0.84 4.07
CA SER A 27 26.21 -1.94 4.81
C SER A 27 25.79 -3.27 4.16
N SER A 28 26.71 -3.92 3.47
CA SER A 28 26.55 -5.28 2.94
C SER A 28 26.95 -6.30 4.02
N CYS A 29 26.02 -7.16 4.43
CA CYS A 29 26.27 -8.28 5.31
C CYS A 29 26.62 -9.52 4.47
N HIS A 30 27.90 -9.92 4.48
CA HIS A 30 28.40 -11.17 3.90
C HIS A 30 28.33 -12.29 4.95
N TYR A 31 27.68 -13.40 4.61
CA TYR A 31 27.80 -14.68 5.34
C TYR A 31 28.97 -15.47 4.78
N LEU A 32 29.97 -15.78 5.61
CA LEU A 32 31.06 -16.72 5.30
C LEU A 32 30.75 -18.07 5.95
N ALA A 33 30.80 -19.14 5.17
CA ALA A 33 30.92 -20.51 5.66
C ALA A 33 32.36 -20.95 5.45
N ASP A 34 33.00 -21.49 6.48
CA ASP A 34 34.35 -22.03 6.39
C ASP A 34 34.38 -23.49 6.87
N GLU A 35 35.08 -24.30 6.09
CA GLU A 35 35.24 -25.74 6.22
C GLU A 35 36.54 -26.07 6.97
N SER A 36 36.53 -27.10 7.82
CA SER A 36 37.65 -28.00 8.19
C SER A 36 37.25 -28.76 9.47
N SER A 37 37.61 -30.01 9.77
CA SER A 37 38.68 -30.88 9.31
C SER A 37 38.44 -32.33 9.79
N HIS A 38 38.93 -33.30 9.00
CA HIS A 38 39.56 -34.59 9.33
C HIS A 38 38.99 -35.55 10.41
N GLY A 39 38.77 -36.81 10.00
CA GLY A 39 38.80 -37.96 10.92
C GLY A 39 38.09 -39.22 10.41
N ALA A 40 38.68 -39.95 9.45
CA ALA A 40 38.22 -41.29 9.05
C ALA A 40 38.59 -42.32 10.14
N PHE A 41 37.59 -42.99 10.72
CA PHE A 41 37.78 -44.14 11.61
C PHE A 41 37.00 -45.34 11.10
N LEU A 42 37.71 -46.28 10.48
CA LEU A 42 37.18 -47.57 10.02
C LEU A 42 36.70 -48.39 11.23
N ARG A 43 35.41 -48.76 11.25
CA ARG A 43 34.87 -49.80 12.14
C ARG A 43 34.40 -50.98 11.30
N SER A 44 34.79 -52.17 11.75
CA SER A 44 34.52 -53.48 11.16
C SER A 44 33.01 -53.80 11.03
N PRO A 45 32.62 -54.71 10.12
CA PRO A 45 31.21 -55.08 9.95
C PRO A 45 30.71 -55.86 11.17
N ARG A 46 29.71 -55.31 11.89
CA ARG A 46 28.96 -56.06 12.90
C ARG A 46 27.92 -56.94 12.21
N ALA A 47 27.80 -58.18 12.69
CA ALA A 47 26.81 -59.16 12.26
C ALA A 47 25.38 -58.59 12.32
N VAL A 48 24.64 -58.74 11.21
CA VAL A 48 23.23 -58.35 11.10
C VAL A 48 22.38 -59.39 11.85
N GLN A 49 21.93 -59.06 13.06
CA GLN A 49 20.87 -59.81 13.71
C GLN A 49 19.55 -59.55 12.97
N SER A 50 18.80 -60.62 12.70
CA SER A 50 17.51 -60.59 12.02
C SER A 50 16.52 -59.70 12.76
N VAL A 51 16.19 -58.56 12.16
CA VAL A 51 15.16 -57.65 12.68
C VAL A 51 13.82 -58.36 12.52
N HIS A 52 13.24 -58.85 13.62
CA HIS A 52 11.84 -59.27 13.64
C HIS A 52 11.00 -58.10 13.12
N ARG A 53 10.31 -58.34 11.99
CA ARG A 53 9.46 -57.37 11.31
C ARG A 53 8.37 -56.94 12.29
N ARG A 54 8.54 -55.78 12.94
CA ARG A 54 7.47 -55.14 13.71
C ARG A 54 6.29 -54.98 12.76
N GLU A 55 5.19 -55.67 13.07
CA GLU A 55 3.96 -55.54 12.31
C GLU A 55 3.55 -54.07 12.29
N TYR A 56 3.36 -53.56 11.09
CA TYR A 56 2.88 -52.21 10.84
C TYR A 56 1.43 -52.13 11.31
N ILE A 57 1.18 -51.46 12.44
CA ILE A 57 -0.16 -51.11 12.89
C ILE A 57 -0.57 -49.83 12.12
N PRO A 58 -1.55 -49.87 11.20
CA PRO A 58 -1.93 -48.69 10.44
C PRO A 58 -2.45 -47.62 11.39
N ARG A 59 -1.89 -46.41 11.28
CA ARG A 59 -2.38 -45.24 12.00
C ARG A 59 -3.80 -44.95 11.48
N ILE A 60 -4.82 -45.36 12.22
CA ILE A 60 -6.22 -45.07 11.87
C ILE A 60 -6.33 -43.56 11.77
N GLN A 61 -6.47 -43.03 10.56
CA GLN A 61 -6.80 -41.64 10.32
C GLN A 61 -8.11 -41.37 11.06
N GLN A 62 -8.05 -40.57 12.12
CA GLN A 62 -9.26 -40.11 12.81
C GLN A 62 -10.05 -39.26 11.81
N ARG A 63 -11.08 -39.86 11.22
CA ARG A 63 -11.99 -39.17 10.31
C ARG A 63 -12.92 -38.32 11.17
N ASN A 64 -12.66 -37.01 11.18
CA ASN A 64 -13.51 -36.04 11.85
C ASN A 64 -14.71 -35.76 10.95
N ILE A 65 -15.92 -35.96 11.47
CA ILE A 65 -17.15 -35.67 10.75
C ILE A 65 -17.75 -34.40 11.36
N THR A 66 -17.84 -33.34 10.56
CA THR A 66 -18.51 -32.08 10.94
C THR A 66 -19.94 -32.14 10.42
N ILE A 67 -20.91 -32.08 11.33
CA ILE A 67 -22.33 -32.14 10.99
C ILE A 67 -22.97 -30.85 11.52
N SER A 68 -23.68 -30.13 10.64
CA SER A 68 -24.46 -28.95 11.00
C SER A 68 -25.61 -29.34 11.95
N GLU A 69 -26.43 -30.33 11.57
CA GLU A 69 -27.57 -30.88 12.32
C GLU A 69 -27.35 -32.38 12.72
N PRO A 70 -26.56 -32.72 13.75
CA PRO A 70 -26.67 -34.06 14.31
C PRO A 70 -27.93 -34.10 15.17
N ARG A 71 -29.07 -34.54 14.60
CA ARG A 71 -30.23 -34.98 15.41
C ARG A 71 -29.69 -35.90 16.52
N LYS A 72 -30.16 -35.76 17.76
CA LYS A 72 -29.65 -36.51 18.94
C LYS A 72 -29.46 -38.01 18.65
N LYS A 73 -30.33 -38.60 17.81
CA LYS A 73 -30.24 -39.98 17.29
C LYS A 73 -28.95 -40.28 16.50
N ILE A 74 -28.55 -39.43 15.56
CA ILE A 74 -27.36 -39.62 14.72
C ILE A 74 -26.09 -39.51 15.58
N LYS A 75 -26.03 -38.52 16.49
CA LYS A 75 -24.92 -38.38 17.45
C LYS A 75 -24.77 -39.64 18.31
N ASN A 76 -25.87 -40.18 18.82
CA ASN A 76 -25.86 -41.37 19.67
C ASN A 76 -25.48 -42.65 18.90
N TYR A 77 -25.86 -42.75 17.62
CA TYR A 77 -25.45 -43.85 16.75
C TYR A 77 -23.94 -43.81 16.47
N LEU A 78 -23.41 -42.63 16.10
CA LEU A 78 -21.99 -42.47 15.76
C LEU A 78 -21.05 -42.59 16.98
N LYS A 79 -21.54 -42.25 18.18
CA LYS A 79 -20.81 -42.47 19.45
C LYS A 79 -20.48 -43.94 19.74
N LYS A 80 -21.16 -44.90 19.11
CA LYS A 80 -20.88 -46.34 19.28
C LYS A 80 -19.53 -46.76 18.68
N TYR A 81 -18.97 -45.95 17.80
CA TYR A 81 -17.70 -46.21 17.13
C TYR A 81 -16.62 -45.29 17.70
N ASN A 82 -15.70 -45.84 18.52
CA ASN A 82 -14.63 -45.07 19.18
C ASN A 82 -13.61 -44.43 18.22
N THR A 83 -13.66 -44.78 16.94
CA THR A 83 -12.81 -44.22 15.88
C THR A 83 -13.34 -42.92 15.27
N ILE A 84 -14.58 -42.52 15.56
CA ILE A 84 -15.23 -41.34 14.97
C ILE A 84 -15.40 -40.25 16.03
N ARG A 85 -14.70 -39.12 15.83
CA ARG A 85 -14.88 -37.92 16.65
C ARG A 85 -15.93 -37.01 16.02
N VAL A 86 -17.02 -36.79 16.76
CA VAL A 86 -18.14 -35.94 16.32
C VAL A 86 -18.00 -34.56 16.93
N ALA A 87 -17.81 -33.54 16.09
CA ALA A 87 -17.84 -32.14 16.48
C ALA A 87 -19.14 -31.48 16.01
N HIS A 88 -19.66 -30.56 16.81
CA HIS A 88 -20.84 -29.77 16.45
C HIS A 88 -20.40 -28.43 15.87
N GLN A 89 -20.93 -28.08 14.69
CA GLN A 89 -20.77 -26.76 14.11
C GLN A 89 -22.05 -25.95 14.33
N GLY A 90 -21.94 -24.80 14.99
CA GLY A 90 -23.09 -23.90 15.16
C GLY A 90 -23.59 -23.37 13.81
N PHE A 91 -24.92 -23.28 13.66
CA PHE A 91 -25.59 -22.82 12.43
C PHE A 91 -25.27 -21.37 12.09
N ASN A 92 -25.25 -20.53 13.12
CA ASN A 92 -25.01 -19.12 12.97
C ASN A 92 -23.53 -18.85 13.20
N LYS A 93 -22.77 -18.82 12.12
CA LYS A 93 -21.39 -18.35 12.18
C LYS A 93 -21.42 -16.86 12.54
N LEU A 94 -20.52 -16.39 13.38
CA LEU A 94 -20.50 -14.97 13.76
C LEU A 94 -20.40 -14.05 12.54
N ASN A 95 -19.70 -14.46 11.48
CA ASN A 95 -19.62 -13.71 10.23
C ASN A 95 -20.91 -13.67 9.38
N SER A 96 -21.91 -14.51 9.69
CA SER A 96 -23.24 -14.45 9.06
C SER A 96 -24.18 -13.47 9.76
N ILE A 97 -23.98 -13.25 11.07
CA ILE A 97 -24.74 -12.28 11.88
C ILE A 97 -24.06 -10.91 11.83
N ILE A 98 -22.76 -10.88 12.15
CA ILE A 98 -21.93 -9.69 12.16
C ILE A 98 -21.36 -9.55 10.75
N LYS A 99 -22.12 -8.88 9.88
CA LYS A 99 -21.57 -8.42 8.60
C LYS A 99 -20.52 -7.35 8.92
N VAL A 100 -19.31 -7.52 8.37
CA VAL A 100 -18.19 -6.57 8.53
C VAL A 100 -18.45 -5.31 7.68
N GLN A 101 -19.61 -4.69 7.83
CA GLN A 101 -19.87 -3.39 7.25
C GLN A 101 -19.36 -2.36 8.26
N LYS A 102 -18.10 -1.96 8.08
CA LYS A 102 -17.54 -0.84 8.84
C LYS A 102 -18.28 0.44 8.47
N ASP A 103 -18.41 1.34 9.44
CA ASP A 103 -18.88 2.69 9.16
C ASP A 103 -17.96 3.35 8.13
N LYS A 104 -18.56 4.09 7.20
CA LYS A 104 -17.79 4.85 6.21
C LYS A 104 -16.97 5.90 6.95
N LEU A 105 -15.65 5.86 6.77
CA LEU A 105 -14.77 6.86 7.32
C LEU A 105 -15.04 8.21 6.63
N LYS A 106 -15.03 9.30 7.41
CA LYS A 106 -15.13 10.64 6.84
C LYS A 106 -13.88 10.91 6.00
N LYS A 107 -14.07 11.46 4.80
CA LYS A 107 -13.02 11.78 3.84
C LYS A 107 -11.75 12.43 4.42
N MET A 108 -11.91 13.43 5.29
CA MET A 108 -10.78 14.16 5.89
C MET A 108 -9.97 13.35 6.91
N LEU A 109 -10.49 12.21 7.36
CA LEU A 109 -9.84 11.32 8.34
C LEU A 109 -9.04 10.20 7.68
N HIS A 110 -9.10 10.05 6.36
CA HIS A 110 -8.28 9.06 5.65
C HIS A 110 -6.80 9.41 5.76
N THR A 111 -5.97 8.38 5.83
CA THR A 111 -4.50 8.41 5.90
C THR A 111 -3.91 7.66 4.72
N ASN A 112 -2.63 7.85 4.42
CA ASN A 112 -1.96 7.14 3.32
C ASN A 112 -2.62 7.37 1.95
N VAL A 113 -3.07 8.60 1.71
CA VAL A 113 -3.83 8.96 0.51
C VAL A 113 -3.01 9.81 -0.46
N VAL A 114 -3.30 9.64 -1.74
CA VAL A 114 -2.99 10.60 -2.80
C VAL A 114 -4.22 11.49 -2.98
N TYR A 115 -4.04 12.80 -2.91
CA TYR A 115 -5.14 13.76 -2.98
C TYR A 115 -4.88 14.84 -4.02
N LYS A 116 -5.97 15.50 -4.43
CA LYS A 116 -5.99 16.56 -5.43
C LYS A 116 -6.70 17.79 -4.90
N ILE A 117 -6.11 18.96 -5.11
CA ILE A 117 -6.67 20.27 -4.78
C ILE A 117 -6.79 21.08 -6.06
N PHE A 118 -7.93 21.74 -6.25
CA PHE A 118 -8.20 22.58 -7.40
C PHE A 118 -7.87 24.03 -7.08
N CYS A 119 -7.29 24.75 -8.05
CA CYS A 119 -7.37 26.21 -8.05
C CYS A 119 -8.81 26.63 -8.39
N LYS A 120 -9.30 27.72 -7.80
CA LYS A 120 -10.63 28.28 -8.10
C LYS A 120 -10.62 29.20 -9.31
N ASP A 121 -9.49 29.83 -9.57
CA ASP A 121 -9.36 30.93 -10.54
C ASP A 121 -8.75 30.47 -11.86
N CYS A 122 -8.20 29.25 -11.92
CA CYS A 122 -7.69 28.65 -13.15
C CYS A 122 -7.81 27.12 -13.14
N ASP A 123 -7.56 26.49 -14.29
CA ASP A 123 -7.62 25.04 -14.47
C ASP A 123 -6.45 24.27 -13.82
N ALA A 124 -5.56 24.97 -13.12
CA ALA A 124 -4.41 24.37 -12.47
C ALA A 124 -4.84 23.52 -11.26
N THR A 125 -4.18 22.38 -11.10
CA THR A 125 -4.43 21.50 -9.97
C THR A 125 -3.15 21.04 -9.31
N TYR A 126 -3.21 20.85 -8.00
CA TYR A 126 -2.12 20.29 -7.21
C TYR A 126 -2.47 18.87 -6.79
N VAL A 127 -1.54 17.93 -6.97
CA VAL A 127 -1.62 16.59 -6.39
C VAL A 127 -0.50 16.39 -5.40
N GLY A 128 -0.82 15.78 -4.27
CA GLY A 128 0.16 15.42 -3.27
C GLY A 128 -0.21 14.13 -2.57
N GLN A 129 0.75 13.49 -1.91
CA GLN A 129 0.50 12.39 -1.00
C GLN A 129 0.64 12.78 0.47
N THR A 130 0.08 11.95 1.36
CA THR A 130 0.37 12.03 2.79
C THR A 130 0.23 10.68 3.47
N SER A 131 1.13 10.37 4.42
CA SER A 131 0.96 9.26 5.37
C SER A 131 0.04 9.62 6.55
N ARG A 132 -0.11 10.92 6.83
CA ARG A 132 -0.92 11.43 7.94
C ARG A 132 -2.37 11.59 7.50
N THR A 133 -3.23 12.04 8.41
CA THR A 133 -4.62 12.33 8.03
C THR A 133 -4.66 13.46 7.00
N LEU A 134 -5.57 13.35 6.03
CA LEU A 134 -5.78 14.39 5.04
C LEU A 134 -6.06 15.74 5.70
N LYS A 135 -6.84 15.76 6.80
CA LYS A 135 -7.10 16.96 7.60
C LYS A 135 -5.81 17.65 8.05
N THR A 136 -4.87 16.90 8.60
CA THR A 136 -3.58 17.46 9.06
C THR A 136 -2.81 18.06 7.89
N ARG A 137 -2.66 17.32 6.79
CA ARG A 137 -1.89 17.79 5.62
C ARG A 137 -2.46 19.08 5.03
N ILE A 138 -3.79 19.17 4.95
CA ILE A 138 -4.48 20.37 4.45
C ILE A 138 -4.31 21.55 5.42
N GLY A 139 -4.33 21.30 6.73
CA GLY A 139 -4.05 22.33 7.73
C GLY A 139 -2.66 22.94 7.57
N GLU A 140 -1.65 22.12 7.28
CA GLU A 140 -0.29 22.60 7.04
C GLU A 140 -0.19 23.45 5.79
N HIS A 141 -0.82 23.03 4.69
CA HIS A 141 -0.83 23.82 3.46
C HIS A 141 -1.44 25.19 3.69
N LYS A 142 -2.55 25.27 4.44
CA LYS A 142 -3.16 26.54 4.85
C LYS A 142 -2.22 27.38 5.72
N ASN A 143 -1.53 26.76 6.67
CA ASN A 143 -0.60 27.45 7.55
C ASN A 143 0.61 27.99 6.77
N HIS A 144 1.16 27.22 5.85
CA HIS A 144 2.29 27.62 5.00
C HIS A 144 1.97 28.85 4.13
N ILE A 145 0.72 29.01 3.70
CA ILE A 145 0.31 30.20 2.96
C ILE A 145 0.39 31.46 3.82
N ASN A 146 0.04 31.35 5.11
CA ASN A 146 0.05 32.47 6.03
C ASN A 146 1.47 32.83 6.50
N TRP A 147 2.45 31.97 6.27
CA TRP A 147 3.82 32.17 6.74
C TRP A 147 4.68 32.82 5.66
N ASN A 148 5.36 33.91 6.01
CA ASN A 148 6.34 34.54 5.13
C ASN A 148 7.73 33.87 5.29
N THR A 149 7.79 32.57 5.01
CA THR A 149 9.06 31.81 5.02
C THR A 149 9.76 31.91 3.68
N GLN A 150 11.09 31.78 3.68
CA GLN A 150 11.89 31.71 2.45
C GLN A 150 11.58 30.45 1.63
N GLN A 151 11.25 29.34 2.31
CA GLN A 151 10.81 28.10 1.66
C GLN A 151 9.29 28.06 1.61
N ARG A 152 8.72 28.31 0.43
CA ARG A 152 7.28 28.30 0.18
C ARG A 152 6.86 26.96 -0.41
N SER A 153 5.67 26.48 -0.08
CA SER A 153 5.10 25.32 -0.77
C SER A 153 4.65 25.72 -2.17
N VAL A 154 4.59 24.75 -3.09
CA VAL A 154 4.06 24.93 -4.46
C VAL A 154 2.68 25.61 -4.45
N ILE A 155 1.81 25.23 -3.52
CA ILE A 155 0.48 25.85 -3.35
C ILE A 155 0.61 27.32 -2.96
N ALA A 156 1.48 27.64 -2.00
CA ALA A 156 1.69 29.01 -1.54
C ALA A 156 2.34 29.88 -2.64
N GLU A 157 3.29 29.32 -3.39
CA GLU A 157 3.95 29.98 -4.51
C GLU A 157 2.94 30.32 -5.62
N HIS A 158 2.14 29.35 -6.08
CA HIS A 158 1.09 29.58 -7.07
C HIS A 158 0.10 30.67 -6.62
N ARG A 159 -0.35 30.60 -5.37
CA ARG A 159 -1.24 31.62 -4.81
C ARG A 159 -0.61 33.01 -4.81
N LEU A 160 0.67 33.14 -4.45
CA LEU A 160 1.34 34.44 -4.35
C LEU A 160 1.68 35.03 -5.72
N GLU A 161 2.09 34.19 -6.68
CA GLU A 161 2.46 34.62 -8.02
C GLU A 161 1.23 35.08 -8.82
N TYR A 162 0.13 34.32 -8.77
CA TYR A 162 -1.06 34.56 -9.58
C TYR A 162 -2.21 35.23 -8.80
N SER A 163 -2.05 35.46 -7.49
CA SER A 163 -3.12 35.95 -6.61
C SER A 163 -4.38 35.06 -6.63
N HIS A 164 -4.20 33.76 -6.83
CA HIS A 164 -5.27 32.78 -6.90
C HIS A 164 -5.58 32.12 -5.55
N GLU A 165 -6.78 31.58 -5.41
CA GLU A 165 -7.21 30.78 -4.27
C GLU A 165 -7.42 29.31 -4.62
N PHE A 166 -7.16 28.44 -3.65
CA PHE A 166 -7.41 27.00 -3.77
C PHE A 166 -8.75 26.62 -3.15
N ASP A 167 -9.40 25.60 -3.73
CA ASP A 167 -10.64 25.04 -3.20
C ASP A 167 -10.38 24.01 -2.09
N TRP A 168 -10.32 24.52 -0.87
CA TRP A 168 -10.15 23.73 0.34
C TRP A 168 -11.36 22.87 0.72
N ASN A 169 -12.53 23.09 0.11
CA ASN A 169 -13.76 22.36 0.42
C ASN A 169 -13.96 21.19 -0.55
N ASN A 170 -13.42 21.27 -1.77
CA ASN A 170 -13.57 20.27 -2.82
C ASN A 170 -12.28 19.47 -3.12
N ILE A 171 -11.51 19.15 -2.08
CA ILE A 171 -10.33 18.27 -2.21
C ILE A 171 -10.79 16.90 -2.68
N LYS A 172 -10.11 16.21 -3.60
CA LYS A 172 -10.44 14.83 -4.00
C LYS A 172 -9.39 13.85 -3.47
N ILE A 173 -9.80 12.66 -3.05
CA ILE A 173 -8.89 11.53 -2.84
C ILE A 173 -8.85 10.79 -4.18
N LEU A 174 -7.65 10.59 -4.71
CA LEU A 174 -7.40 9.91 -5.97
C LEU A 174 -7.06 8.43 -5.74
N ASP A 175 -6.35 8.14 -4.65
CA ASP A 175 -5.93 6.79 -4.29
C ASP A 175 -5.65 6.67 -2.78
N GLU A 176 -5.69 5.46 -2.25
CA GLU A 176 -5.38 5.11 -0.86
C GLU A 176 -4.46 3.89 -0.84
N GLU A 177 -3.19 4.11 -0.50
CA GLU A 177 -2.14 3.08 -0.58
C GLU A 177 -1.21 3.16 0.64
N ASN A 178 -1.20 2.09 1.42
CA ASN A 178 -0.45 2.00 2.66
C ASN A 178 1.06 1.94 2.43
N MET A 179 1.51 1.26 1.38
CA MET A 179 2.94 1.15 1.06
C MET A 179 3.45 2.45 0.45
N LEU A 180 4.50 3.03 1.05
CA LEU A 180 5.04 4.31 0.61
C LEU A 180 5.46 4.30 -0.87
N ASP A 181 6.22 3.30 -1.30
CA ASP A 181 6.75 3.24 -2.69
C ASP A 181 5.63 3.20 -3.74
N LYS A 182 4.58 2.43 -3.46
CA LYS A 182 3.40 2.36 -4.31
C LYS A 182 2.63 3.68 -4.31
N ARG A 183 2.52 4.32 -3.14
CA ARG A 183 1.86 5.63 -3.02
C ARG A 183 2.62 6.74 -3.74
N LEU A 184 3.95 6.75 -3.68
CA LEU A 184 4.79 7.66 -4.44
C LEU A 184 4.61 7.43 -5.95
N THR A 185 4.58 6.16 -6.37
CA THR A 185 4.30 5.82 -7.78
C THR A 185 2.91 6.29 -8.21
N SER A 186 1.90 6.09 -7.35
CA SER A 186 0.54 6.57 -7.58
C SER A 186 0.48 8.09 -7.70
N GLU A 187 1.14 8.83 -6.79
CA GLU A 187 1.29 10.28 -6.86
C GLU A 187 1.90 10.74 -8.19
N MET A 188 3.01 10.13 -8.61
CA MET A 188 3.67 10.44 -9.88
C MET A 188 2.73 10.23 -11.08
N ILE A 189 2.03 9.09 -11.13
CA ILE A 189 1.05 8.77 -12.18
C ILE A 189 -0.06 9.84 -12.21
N TYR A 190 -0.58 10.24 -11.05
CA TYR A 190 -1.64 11.24 -10.96
C TYR A 190 -1.17 12.67 -11.21
N ILE A 191 0.12 12.98 -11.06
CA ILE A 191 0.71 14.25 -11.50
C ILE A 191 0.79 14.26 -13.03
N GLN A 192 1.32 13.20 -13.65
CA GLN A 192 1.47 13.12 -15.11
C GLN A 192 0.14 13.12 -15.86
N LYS A 193 -0.92 12.52 -15.29
CA LYS A 193 -2.27 12.54 -15.89
C LYS A 193 -2.92 13.93 -15.94
N GLN A 194 -2.34 14.93 -15.30
CA GLN A 194 -2.94 16.27 -15.28
C GLN A 194 -2.62 17.03 -16.56
N LYS A 195 -3.62 17.72 -17.09
CA LYS A 195 -3.43 18.66 -18.21
C LYS A 195 -2.62 19.89 -17.77
N ASN A 196 -2.97 20.46 -16.62
CA ASN A 196 -2.35 21.67 -16.06
C ASN A 196 -1.94 21.40 -14.59
N SER A 197 -0.78 20.76 -14.41
CA SER A 197 -0.25 20.47 -13.09
C SER A 197 0.46 21.70 -12.50
N SER A 198 0.16 22.04 -11.25
CA SER A 198 0.94 23.02 -10.48
C SER A 198 2.19 22.39 -9.85
N ASN A 199 2.33 21.07 -9.81
CA ASN A 199 3.47 20.38 -9.20
C ASN A 199 4.81 20.67 -9.91
N MET A 200 5.92 20.46 -9.20
CA MET A 200 7.26 20.59 -9.79
C MET A 200 7.55 19.39 -10.69
N GLN A 201 8.23 19.60 -11.83
CA GLN A 201 8.54 18.51 -12.78
C GLN A 201 9.42 17.41 -12.16
N THR A 202 10.24 17.78 -11.19
CA THR A 202 11.07 16.88 -10.38
C THR A 202 10.26 15.80 -9.67
N ASP A 203 8.98 16.07 -9.37
CA ASP A 203 8.11 15.16 -8.64
C ASP A 203 7.78 13.89 -9.44
N THR A 204 8.15 13.81 -10.73
CA THR A 204 7.82 12.68 -11.62
C THR A 204 9.03 11.97 -12.25
N GLU A 205 10.26 12.41 -11.94
CA GLU A 205 11.49 11.94 -12.61
C GLU A 205 11.80 10.46 -12.37
N LEU A 206 11.33 9.91 -11.24
CA LEU A 206 11.57 8.52 -10.88
C LEU A 206 10.55 7.53 -11.48
N LEU A 207 9.56 8.03 -12.22
CA LEU A 207 8.57 7.16 -12.85
C LEU A 207 9.20 6.41 -14.02
N ASN A 208 9.10 5.09 -14.01
CA ASN A 208 9.62 4.26 -15.10
C ASN A 208 8.85 4.56 -16.41
N LYS A 209 9.59 4.71 -17.52
CA LYS A 209 9.02 4.94 -18.86
C LYS A 209 7.98 3.90 -19.29
N ASN A 210 8.02 2.69 -18.73
CA ASN A 210 6.99 1.68 -18.99
C ASN A 210 5.58 2.12 -18.56
N TYR A 211 5.46 3.09 -17.66
CA TYR A 211 4.17 3.68 -17.29
C TYR A 211 3.70 4.74 -18.30
N GLU A 212 4.55 5.21 -19.24
CA GLU A 212 4.18 6.20 -20.26
C GLU A 212 2.98 5.73 -21.11
N CYS A 213 2.86 4.42 -21.33
CA CYS A 213 1.75 3.82 -22.07
C CYS A 213 0.39 3.96 -21.36
N LEU A 214 0.36 4.22 -20.05
CA LEU A 214 -0.88 4.47 -19.31
C LEU A 214 -1.41 5.90 -19.50
N PHE A 215 -0.72 6.73 -20.30
CA PHE A 215 -1.03 8.15 -20.53
C PHE A 215 -1.23 8.49 -22.01
N ILE A 216 -1.10 7.52 -22.92
CA ILE A 216 -1.42 7.69 -24.33
C ILE A 216 -2.89 7.28 -24.51
N ASP A 217 -3.77 8.27 -24.70
CA ASP A 217 -5.16 8.09 -25.11
C ASP A 217 -5.27 8.04 -26.65
#